data_AF-E3LEK7-F1
#
_entry.id   AF-E3LEK7-F1
#
_cell.length_a   1.000
_cell.length_b   1.000
_cell.length_c   1.000
_cell.angle_alpha   90.00
_cell.angle_beta   90.00
_cell.angle_gamma   90.00
#
_symmetry.space_group_name_H-M   'P 1'
#
loop_
_entity.id
_entity.type
_entity.pdbx_description
1 polymer ?
#
loop_
_entity_poly.entity_id
_entity_poly.type
_entity_poly.pdbx_seq_one_letter_code
_entity_poly.pdbx_strand_id
1 'polypeptide(L)'
;MEEGCSTLVRSLEQKYLDDDDDIVQDILFTGFTGCSPCKMASQRALELLVLNNMNIGTIGDTDKFATLASHVSEADLGWNQISQWSDVACILKNLPHLRVLNIGHNPLNPVIDHELPVSTLHTIILNGTHLPFKTLQSFLSVLPKVNELHMSDNKFKEDDDCDEPISTTVRTIHLNRCGFQEWSSVMNVVKRFPNVCSVFVCENPLKDVTHCKQFEQLPFWNFLNLAKTSIDSWISLDNLSKMTSITDLRIPNIPLLDPLTNEERLHLIIGRIHHLRVLNGSKITNEQREQSERFFIRYYQEQKEKPVQYKTLIEKHGNLEKLVNIDLTPKKDAVVKLVCEEKDVNQEITISLEPTILEFMKCLEPKVGVKYTRMKLFLFRGDGRSEDFTSSSYNMPLHYFKIEDDDVFMIQVHVVKEKEKIVVTKRRRPPSSTSSSS
;
A
#
# COMPACT_ATOMS: atom_id res chain seq x y z
N MET A 1 6.64 -49.18 -8.17
CA MET A 1 7.96 -49.18 -7.51
C MET A 1 7.91 -48.02 -6.55
N GLU A 2 7.83 -48.28 -5.25
CA GLU A 2 7.98 -47.22 -4.25
C GLU A 2 9.43 -46.72 -4.37
N GLU A 3 9.61 -45.52 -4.92
CA GLU A 3 10.90 -44.83 -4.82
C GLU A 3 11.16 -44.58 -3.33
N GLY A 4 12.12 -45.31 -2.77
CA GLY A 4 12.54 -45.12 -1.38
C GLY A 4 12.96 -43.67 -1.13
N CYS A 5 12.67 -43.16 0.06
CA CYS A 5 13.06 -41.80 0.44
C CYS A 5 14.57 -41.58 0.28
N SER A 6 14.96 -40.37 -0.17
CA SER A 6 16.37 -39.96 -0.22
C SER A 6 16.90 -39.68 1.19
N THR A 7 18.23 -39.66 1.33
CA THR A 7 18.88 -39.18 2.56
C THR A 7 19.27 -37.71 2.41
N LEU A 8 19.33 -37.00 3.54
CA LEU A 8 19.75 -35.60 3.56
C LEU A 8 21.17 -35.46 2.99
N VAL A 9 22.10 -36.30 3.44
CA VAL A 9 23.50 -36.27 2.98
C VAL A 9 23.60 -36.49 1.48
N ARG A 10 22.89 -37.47 0.93
CA ARG A 10 22.91 -37.72 -0.51
C ARG A 10 22.39 -36.52 -1.29
N SER A 11 21.31 -35.92 -0.82
CA SER A 11 20.69 -34.74 -1.45
C SER A 11 21.60 -33.50 -1.36
N LEU A 12 22.36 -33.38 -0.27
CA LEU A 12 23.37 -32.34 -0.08
C LEU A 12 24.55 -32.54 -1.03
N GLU A 13 25.09 -33.77 -1.10
CA GLU A 13 26.18 -34.13 -2.03
C GLU A 13 25.75 -33.82 -3.47
N GLN A 14 24.56 -34.29 -3.88
CA GLN A 14 24.05 -34.07 -5.22
C GLN A 14 23.82 -32.59 -5.57
N LYS A 15 23.38 -31.77 -4.62
CA LYS A 15 23.05 -30.37 -4.89
C LYS A 15 24.27 -29.44 -4.81
N TYR A 16 25.24 -29.76 -3.96
CA TYR A 16 26.32 -28.84 -3.60
C TYR A 16 27.73 -29.38 -3.86
N LEU A 17 27.91 -30.66 -4.18
CA LEU A 17 29.23 -31.26 -4.40
C LEU A 17 29.36 -31.94 -5.77
N ASP A 18 28.26 -32.26 -6.46
CA ASP A 18 28.30 -32.71 -7.85
C ASP A 18 28.46 -31.50 -8.79
N ASP A 19 29.63 -31.40 -9.43
CA ASP A 19 30.03 -30.35 -10.40
C ASP A 19 29.37 -30.55 -11.80
N ASP A 20 28.19 -31.15 -11.88
CA ASP A 20 27.45 -31.21 -13.16
C ASP A 20 26.81 -29.82 -13.43
N ASP A 21 27.45 -29.07 -14.33
CA ASP A 21 27.15 -27.67 -14.73
C ASP A 21 25.68 -27.38 -15.13
N ASP A 22 24.82 -28.41 -15.28
CA ASP A 22 23.43 -28.27 -15.70
C ASP A 22 22.48 -27.82 -14.57
N ILE A 23 22.85 -27.94 -13.29
CA ILE A 23 22.01 -27.50 -12.13
C ILE A 23 22.31 -26.04 -11.74
N VAL A 24 23.32 -25.41 -12.34
CA VAL A 24 23.77 -24.05 -11.96
C VAL A 24 22.82 -22.96 -12.48
N GLN A 25 21.93 -23.26 -13.44
CA GLN A 25 20.98 -22.25 -13.95
C GLN A 25 19.88 -21.84 -12.95
N ASP A 26 19.52 -22.70 -11.99
CA ASP A 26 18.50 -22.38 -10.98
C ASP A 26 19.06 -21.75 -9.69
N ILE A 27 20.39 -21.69 -9.54
CA ILE A 27 21.06 -21.09 -8.37
C ILE A 27 21.96 -19.92 -8.81
N LEU A 28 21.40 -18.98 -9.57
CA LEU A 28 22.00 -17.67 -9.80
C LEU A 28 21.66 -16.73 -8.63
N PHE A 29 22.21 -17.03 -7.46
CA PHE A 29 22.51 -16.01 -6.46
C PHE A 29 24.02 -16.03 -6.21
N THR A 30 24.76 -15.31 -7.06
CA THR A 30 26.08 -14.81 -6.69
C THR A 30 25.89 -13.81 -5.56
N GLY A 31 25.94 -14.30 -4.32
CA GLY A 31 26.08 -13.46 -3.14
C GLY A 31 27.38 -12.67 -3.17
N PHE A 32 27.44 -11.61 -2.37
CA PHE A 32 28.47 -10.56 -2.28
C PHE A 32 29.94 -11.06 -2.13
N THR A 33 30.17 -12.36 -1.96
CA THR A 33 31.46 -13.03 -1.74
C THR A 33 32.07 -13.67 -3.00
N GLY A 34 31.37 -13.67 -4.14
CA GLY A 34 31.92 -14.12 -5.43
C GLY A 34 32.25 -15.62 -5.53
N CYS A 35 31.71 -16.46 -4.63
CA CYS A 35 31.87 -17.93 -4.67
C CYS A 35 30.51 -18.61 -4.82
N SER A 36 30.43 -19.65 -5.66
CA SER A 36 29.20 -20.44 -5.84
C SER A 36 28.88 -21.27 -4.59
N PRO A 37 27.61 -21.65 -4.34
CA PRO A 37 27.25 -22.56 -3.27
C PRO A 37 28.01 -23.89 -3.30
N CYS A 38 28.31 -24.42 -4.50
CA CYS A 38 29.12 -25.63 -4.64
C CYS A 38 30.56 -25.41 -4.17
N LYS A 39 31.14 -24.24 -4.49
CA LYS A 39 32.46 -23.84 -4.00
C LYS A 39 32.45 -23.63 -2.48
N MET A 40 31.38 -23.10 -1.89
CA MET A 40 31.26 -22.95 -0.44
C MET A 40 31.09 -24.30 0.26
N ALA A 41 30.31 -25.23 -0.28
CA ALA A 41 30.14 -26.57 0.29
C ALA A 41 31.43 -27.39 0.20
N SER A 42 32.13 -27.36 -0.92
CA SER A 42 33.45 -28.01 -1.06
C SER A 42 34.50 -27.39 -0.12
N GLN A 43 34.39 -26.09 0.18
CA GLN A 43 35.19 -25.39 1.19
C GLN A 43 34.65 -25.52 2.63
N ARG A 44 33.56 -26.27 2.85
CA ARG A 44 32.89 -26.47 4.15
C ARG A 44 32.42 -25.18 4.83
N ALA A 45 32.09 -24.16 4.04
CA ALA A 45 31.67 -22.83 4.46
C ALA A 45 30.20 -22.52 4.10
N LEU A 46 29.37 -23.55 3.95
CA LEU A 46 27.97 -23.37 3.59
C LEU A 46 27.18 -22.79 4.78
N GLU A 47 26.64 -21.57 4.62
CA GLU A 47 25.85 -20.90 5.66
C GLU A 47 24.34 -21.12 5.52
N LEU A 48 23.88 -21.42 4.30
CA LEU A 48 22.48 -21.64 3.94
C LEU A 48 22.31 -23.00 3.26
N LEU A 49 21.51 -23.88 3.86
CA LEU A 49 21.20 -25.19 3.33
C LEU A 49 19.75 -25.23 2.84
N VAL A 50 19.54 -25.21 1.53
CA VAL A 50 18.20 -25.33 0.93
C VAL A 50 18.05 -26.73 0.34
N LEU A 51 17.26 -27.58 0.98
CA LEU A 51 16.95 -28.96 0.55
C LEU A 51 15.44 -29.27 0.71
N ASN A 52 14.58 -28.28 0.46
CA ASN A 52 13.13 -28.45 0.52
C ASN A 52 12.61 -29.26 -0.69
N ASN A 53 11.54 -30.02 -0.50
CA ASN A 53 10.88 -30.80 -1.56
C ASN A 53 11.81 -31.80 -2.29
N MET A 54 12.69 -32.48 -1.55
CA MET A 54 13.67 -33.43 -2.10
C MET A 54 13.39 -34.89 -1.70
N ASN A 55 12.20 -35.18 -1.20
CA ASN A 55 11.79 -36.51 -0.73
C ASN A 55 12.75 -37.11 0.32
N ILE A 56 13.31 -36.26 1.19
CA ILE A 56 14.26 -36.67 2.23
C ILE A 56 13.49 -37.31 3.38
N GLY A 57 13.80 -38.57 3.71
CA GLY A 57 13.14 -39.29 4.81
C GLY A 57 14.01 -39.44 6.06
N THR A 58 15.33 -39.43 5.90
CA THR A 58 16.30 -39.64 6.99
C THR A 58 17.58 -38.82 6.74
N ILE A 59 18.41 -38.63 7.77
CA ILE A 59 19.66 -37.88 7.60
C ILE A 59 20.70 -38.64 6.74
N GLY A 60 20.83 -39.95 6.94
CA GLY A 60 21.90 -40.75 6.33
C GLY A 60 23.18 -40.74 7.18
N ASP A 61 24.34 -40.55 6.54
CA ASP A 61 25.65 -40.56 7.20
C ASP A 61 25.86 -39.32 8.07
N THR A 62 25.69 -39.47 9.39
CA THR A 62 25.73 -38.36 10.34
C THR A 62 27.11 -37.71 10.45
N ASP A 63 28.19 -38.47 10.28
CA ASP A 63 29.56 -37.95 10.41
C ASP A 63 29.91 -37.07 9.21
N LYS A 64 29.47 -37.49 8.01
CA LYS A 64 29.54 -36.64 6.82
C LYS A 64 28.69 -35.39 6.97
N PHE A 65 27.45 -35.53 7.45
CA PHE A 65 26.55 -34.38 7.64
C PHE A 65 27.18 -33.34 8.58
N ALA A 66 27.73 -33.77 9.72
CA ALA A 66 28.41 -32.90 10.67
C ALA A 66 29.59 -32.15 10.01
N THR A 67 30.33 -32.83 9.13
CA THR A 67 31.49 -32.24 8.45
C THR A 67 31.07 -31.19 7.42
N LEU A 68 30.05 -31.49 6.62
CA LEU A 68 29.61 -30.65 5.50
C LEU A 68 28.78 -29.44 5.94
N ALA A 69 28.02 -29.58 7.02
CA ALA A 69 27.03 -28.59 7.45
C ALA A 69 27.41 -27.82 8.73
N SER A 70 28.65 -27.96 9.22
CA SER A 70 29.10 -27.36 10.49
C SER A 70 28.93 -25.84 10.59
N HIS A 71 28.99 -25.10 9.48
CA HIS A 71 28.83 -23.63 9.44
C HIS A 71 27.41 -23.18 9.04
N VAL A 72 26.47 -24.11 8.85
CA VAL A 72 25.11 -23.76 8.43
C VAL A 72 24.41 -22.99 9.54
N SER A 73 23.93 -21.81 9.18
CA SER A 73 23.15 -20.91 10.03
C SER A 73 21.65 -20.95 9.70
N GLU A 74 21.29 -21.34 8.48
CA GLU A 74 19.91 -21.45 8.02
C GLU A 74 19.70 -22.75 7.26
N ALA A 75 18.70 -23.54 7.65
CA ALA A 75 18.36 -24.78 6.97
C ALA A 75 16.89 -24.80 6.57
N ASP A 76 16.62 -24.92 5.28
CA ASP A 76 15.30 -25.19 4.72
C ASP A 76 15.16 -26.65 4.30
N LEU A 77 14.44 -27.40 5.13
CA LEU A 77 14.11 -28.81 4.95
C LEU A 77 12.61 -29.03 4.82
N GLY A 78 11.84 -27.98 4.45
CA GLY A 78 10.40 -28.08 4.29
C GLY A 78 9.97 -29.04 3.19
N TRP A 79 8.73 -29.54 3.26
CA TRP A 79 8.14 -30.44 2.23
C TRP A 79 8.96 -31.72 1.97
N ASN A 80 9.51 -32.32 3.02
CA ASN A 80 10.20 -33.60 2.96
C ASN A 80 9.39 -34.71 3.67
N GLN A 81 9.98 -35.89 3.85
CA GLN A 81 9.38 -37.05 4.49
C GLN A 81 9.98 -37.33 5.90
N ILE A 82 10.54 -36.31 6.55
CA ILE A 82 11.14 -36.45 7.87
C ILE A 82 10.02 -36.72 8.88
N SER A 83 9.97 -37.92 9.44
CA SER A 83 8.93 -38.30 10.41
C SER A 83 9.47 -38.53 11.83
N GLN A 84 10.74 -38.90 11.97
CA GLN A 84 11.31 -39.34 13.24
C GLN A 84 11.99 -38.17 13.98
N TRP A 85 11.81 -38.10 15.30
CA TRP A 85 12.47 -37.09 16.13
C TRP A 85 13.97 -37.33 16.31
N SER A 86 14.45 -38.55 16.08
CA SER A 86 15.87 -38.87 16.01
C SER A 86 16.59 -38.12 14.88
N ASP A 87 15.94 -37.98 13.71
CA ASP A 87 16.48 -37.21 12.59
C ASP A 87 16.52 -35.72 12.93
N VAL A 88 15.46 -35.19 13.56
CA VAL A 88 15.42 -33.80 14.05
C VAL A 88 16.51 -33.55 15.10
N ALA A 89 16.70 -34.47 16.05
CA ALA A 89 17.78 -34.39 17.03
C ALA A 89 19.16 -34.38 16.37
N CYS A 90 19.35 -35.21 15.34
CA CYS A 90 20.58 -35.24 14.56
C CYS A 90 20.84 -33.92 13.83
N ILE A 91 19.81 -33.27 13.29
CA ILE A 91 19.92 -31.91 12.70
C ILE A 91 20.37 -30.91 13.77
N LEU A 92 19.66 -30.84 14.90
CA LEU A 92 19.97 -29.88 15.96
C LEU A 92 21.36 -30.10 16.59
N LYS A 93 21.81 -31.35 16.68
CA LYS A 93 23.13 -31.71 17.23
C LYS A 93 24.28 -31.30 16.30
N ASN A 94 24.12 -31.47 15.00
CA ASN A 94 25.21 -31.32 14.03
C ASN A 94 25.27 -29.95 13.37
N LEU A 95 24.28 -29.07 13.62
CA LEU A 95 24.26 -27.68 13.16
C LEU A 95 24.38 -26.71 14.35
N PRO A 96 25.58 -26.52 14.92
CA PRO A 96 25.76 -25.76 16.17
C PRO A 96 25.51 -24.25 16.00
N HIS A 97 25.61 -23.72 14.77
CA HIS A 97 25.41 -22.30 14.46
C HIS A 97 24.01 -21.98 13.91
N LEU A 98 23.11 -22.97 13.90
CA LEU A 98 21.78 -22.84 13.33
C LEU A 98 20.96 -21.76 14.05
N ARG A 99 20.49 -20.78 13.27
CA ARG A 99 19.61 -19.69 13.71
C ARG A 99 18.20 -19.85 13.15
N VAL A 100 18.06 -20.35 11.93
CA VAL A 100 16.77 -20.58 11.27
C VAL A 100 16.65 -22.04 10.85
N LEU A 101 15.55 -22.68 11.22
CA LEU A 101 15.21 -24.02 10.77
C LEU A 101 13.79 -24.06 10.22
N ASN A 102 13.63 -24.52 8.98
CA ASN A 102 12.35 -24.86 8.40
C ASN A 102 12.23 -26.37 8.24
N ILE A 103 11.26 -26.95 8.95
CA ILE A 103 10.86 -28.36 8.82
C ILE A 103 9.36 -28.46 8.53
N GLY A 104 8.74 -27.39 8.03
CA GLY A 104 7.33 -27.35 7.68
C GLY A 104 6.94 -28.41 6.64
N HIS A 105 5.68 -28.86 6.68
CA HIS A 105 5.11 -29.86 5.77
C HIS A 105 5.84 -31.21 5.76
N ASN A 106 6.59 -31.51 6.82
CA ASN A 106 7.09 -32.86 7.08
C ASN A 106 6.08 -33.65 7.94
N PRO A 107 5.94 -34.97 7.74
CA PRO A 107 5.04 -35.83 8.51
C PRO A 107 5.62 -36.19 9.89
N LEU A 108 5.97 -35.17 10.69
CA LEU A 108 6.58 -35.35 12.00
C LEU A 108 5.67 -36.17 12.92
N ASN A 109 6.25 -37.12 13.65
CA ASN A 109 5.54 -37.90 14.65
C ASN A 109 4.90 -36.95 15.68
N PRO A 110 3.59 -37.07 15.97
CA PRO A 110 2.92 -36.20 16.93
C PRO A 110 3.45 -36.36 18.36
N VAL A 111 4.25 -37.37 18.68
CA VAL A 111 4.88 -37.56 19.99
C VAL A 111 6.40 -37.54 19.85
N ILE A 112 7.07 -36.77 20.69
CA ILE A 112 8.53 -36.80 20.80
C ILE A 112 8.94 -38.06 21.57
N ASP A 113 9.61 -38.97 20.87
CA ASP A 113 10.10 -40.26 21.36
C ASP A 113 11.63 -40.31 21.47
N HIS A 114 12.30 -39.18 21.29
CA HIS A 114 13.75 -39.05 21.32
C HIS A 114 14.20 -37.84 22.14
N GLU A 115 15.37 -37.95 22.77
CA GLU A 115 15.97 -36.82 23.49
C GLU A 115 16.48 -35.77 22.49
N LEU A 116 16.01 -34.54 22.62
CA LEU A 116 16.37 -33.44 21.74
C LEU A 116 17.47 -32.59 22.39
N PRO A 117 18.57 -32.28 21.68
CA PRO A 117 19.60 -31.41 22.20
C PRO A 117 19.10 -29.97 22.28
N VAL A 118 19.57 -29.23 23.28
CA VAL A 118 19.29 -27.80 23.39
C VAL A 118 19.95 -27.06 22.22
N SER A 119 19.17 -26.22 21.53
CA SER A 119 19.66 -25.45 20.39
C SER A 119 19.47 -23.95 20.60
N THR A 120 20.31 -23.15 19.93
CA THR A 120 20.30 -21.69 20.01
C THR A 120 19.50 -21.02 18.89
N LEU A 121 18.62 -21.79 18.23
CA LEU A 121 17.70 -21.34 17.21
C LEU A 121 16.98 -20.06 17.60
N HIS A 122 16.83 -19.17 16.62
CA HIS A 122 16.08 -17.92 16.72
C HIS A 122 14.70 -18.04 16.06
N THR A 123 14.63 -18.71 14.91
CA THR A 123 13.42 -18.87 14.11
C THR A 123 13.18 -20.34 13.79
N ILE A 124 11.96 -20.81 14.03
CA ILE A 124 11.52 -22.15 13.68
C ILE A 124 10.26 -22.08 12.82
N ILE A 125 10.25 -22.82 11.72
CA ILE A 125 9.12 -22.90 10.78
C ILE A 125 8.55 -24.32 10.81
N LEU A 126 7.32 -24.42 11.32
CA LEU A 126 6.54 -25.64 11.56
C LEU A 126 5.19 -25.60 10.80
N ASN A 127 5.16 -24.89 9.68
CA ASN A 127 3.95 -24.78 8.86
C ASN A 127 3.46 -26.16 8.41
N GLY A 128 2.15 -26.40 8.42
CA GLY A 128 1.54 -27.65 7.93
C GLY A 128 2.06 -28.95 8.58
N THR A 129 2.62 -28.90 9.79
CA THR A 129 3.08 -30.07 10.55
C THR A 129 1.98 -30.70 11.41
N HIS A 130 0.92 -29.93 11.71
CA HIS A 130 -0.22 -30.36 12.54
C HIS A 130 0.16 -30.92 13.92
N LEU A 131 1.27 -30.46 14.50
CA LEU A 131 1.73 -30.90 15.82
C LEU A 131 0.75 -30.50 16.94
N PRO A 132 0.44 -31.41 17.89
CA PRO A 132 -0.34 -31.08 19.10
C PRO A 132 0.37 -30.05 20.00
N PHE A 133 -0.38 -29.31 20.83
CA PHE A 133 0.22 -28.29 21.70
C PHE A 133 1.23 -28.87 22.69
N LYS A 134 0.96 -30.06 23.26
CA LYS A 134 1.90 -30.74 24.17
C LYS A 134 3.26 -31.02 23.52
N THR A 135 3.26 -31.33 22.23
CA THR A 135 4.46 -31.62 21.45
C THR A 135 5.19 -30.34 21.11
N LEU A 136 4.47 -29.29 20.74
CA LEU A 136 5.04 -27.95 20.58
C LEU A 136 5.67 -27.44 21.88
N GLN A 137 5.03 -27.63 23.03
CA GLN A 137 5.55 -27.26 24.35
C GLN A 137 6.86 -27.99 24.64
N SER A 138 6.87 -29.32 24.45
CA SER A 138 8.05 -30.16 24.66
C SER A 138 9.19 -29.77 23.71
N PHE A 139 8.89 -29.53 22.44
CA PHE A 139 9.88 -29.13 21.46
C PHE A 139 10.46 -27.73 21.73
N LEU A 140 9.61 -26.74 22.00
CA LEU A 140 10.07 -25.37 22.27
C LEU A 140 10.81 -25.25 23.60
N SER A 141 10.62 -26.19 24.54
CA SER A 141 11.38 -26.23 25.80
C SER A 141 12.88 -26.43 25.59
N VAL A 142 13.30 -27.11 24.52
CA VAL A 142 14.71 -27.29 24.15
C VAL A 142 15.23 -26.18 23.24
N LEU A 143 14.39 -25.20 22.88
CA LEU A 143 14.72 -24.08 22.00
C LEU A 143 14.60 -22.72 22.72
N PRO A 144 15.39 -22.48 23.79
CA PRO A 144 15.19 -21.35 24.71
C PRO A 144 15.46 -19.96 24.11
N LYS A 145 15.97 -19.86 22.88
CA LYS A 145 16.24 -18.59 22.18
C LYS A 145 15.29 -18.29 21.03
N VAL A 146 14.34 -19.19 20.75
CA VAL A 146 13.39 -18.99 19.66
C VAL A 146 12.49 -17.80 19.97
N ASN A 147 12.50 -16.85 19.05
CA ASN A 147 11.75 -15.61 19.12
C ASN A 147 10.65 -15.54 18.05
N GLU A 148 10.85 -16.20 16.91
CA GLU A 148 9.90 -16.23 15.81
C GLU A 148 9.48 -17.66 15.50
N LEU A 149 8.16 -17.87 15.46
CA LEU A 149 7.53 -19.17 15.29
C LEU A 149 6.52 -19.10 14.14
N HIS A 150 6.74 -19.91 13.11
CA HIS A 150 5.79 -20.03 12.01
C HIS A 150 5.01 -21.33 12.15
N MET A 151 3.69 -21.21 12.21
CA MET A 151 2.74 -22.32 12.31
C MET A 151 1.55 -22.10 11.36
N SER A 152 1.82 -21.51 10.20
CA SER A 152 0.83 -21.33 9.14
C SER A 152 0.40 -22.68 8.57
N ASP A 153 -0.78 -22.74 7.96
CA ASP A 153 -1.31 -23.96 7.33
C ASP A 153 -1.51 -25.14 8.30
N ASN A 154 -1.47 -24.89 9.62
CA ASN A 154 -1.75 -25.88 10.66
C ASN A 154 -3.24 -25.91 11.02
N LYS A 155 -3.68 -27.03 11.60
CA LYS A 155 -5.05 -27.25 12.06
C LYS A 155 -5.03 -27.40 13.58
N PHE A 156 -5.46 -26.37 14.28
CA PHE A 156 -5.51 -26.38 15.74
C PHE A 156 -6.86 -26.90 16.22
N LYS A 157 -6.84 -27.79 17.21
CA LYS A 157 -8.05 -28.29 17.85
C LYS A 157 -8.45 -27.36 19.00
N GLU A 158 -9.74 -27.17 19.19
CA GLU A 158 -10.26 -26.31 20.27
C GLU A 158 -10.16 -27.00 21.63
N ASP A 159 -10.35 -28.33 21.67
CA ASP A 159 -10.37 -29.16 22.88
C ASP A 159 -8.98 -29.63 23.38
N ASP A 160 -7.90 -28.93 23.04
CA ASP A 160 -6.54 -29.33 23.47
C ASP A 160 -6.27 -28.85 24.91
N ASP A 161 -6.18 -29.79 25.85
CA ASP A 161 -6.06 -29.63 27.32
C ASP A 161 -4.76 -28.96 27.82
N CYS A 162 -3.89 -28.48 26.93
CA CYS A 162 -2.67 -27.78 27.33
C CYS A 162 -2.98 -26.33 27.71
N ASP A 163 -3.33 -26.05 28.97
CA ASP A 163 -3.54 -24.66 29.44
C ASP A 163 -2.24 -23.95 29.88
N GLU A 164 -1.13 -24.67 29.95
CA GLU A 164 0.18 -24.11 30.27
C GLU A 164 0.77 -23.30 29.11
N PRO A 165 1.62 -22.30 29.39
CA PRO A 165 2.38 -21.60 28.35
C PRO A 165 3.25 -22.58 27.54
N ILE A 166 3.13 -22.53 26.21
CA ILE A 166 3.95 -23.31 25.28
C ILE A 166 5.38 -22.77 25.23
N SER A 167 5.52 -21.43 25.20
CA SER A 167 6.81 -20.76 25.21
C SER A 167 6.69 -19.36 25.76
N THR A 168 7.69 -18.93 26.54
CA THR A 168 7.81 -17.58 27.08
C THR A 168 8.81 -16.72 26.31
N THR A 169 9.52 -17.27 25.32
CA THR A 169 10.57 -16.55 24.55
C THR A 169 10.09 -16.07 23.18
N VAL A 170 9.06 -16.73 22.63
CA VAL A 170 8.45 -16.38 21.35
C VAL A 170 7.76 -15.03 21.44
N ARG A 171 8.11 -14.14 20.51
CA ARG A 171 7.54 -12.79 20.35
C ARG A 171 6.78 -12.60 19.04
N THR A 172 7.10 -13.38 18.01
CA THR A 172 6.42 -13.29 16.70
C THR A 172 5.83 -14.63 16.34
N ILE A 173 4.54 -14.64 16.00
CA ILE A 173 3.82 -15.87 15.61
C ILE A 173 3.10 -15.67 14.28
N HIS A 174 3.31 -16.61 13.37
CA HIS A 174 2.59 -16.67 12.10
C HIS A 174 1.56 -17.80 12.11
N LEU A 175 0.29 -17.43 12.00
CA LEU A 175 -0.88 -18.32 12.03
C LEU A 175 -1.74 -18.13 10.77
N ASN A 176 -1.09 -18.01 9.61
CA ASN A 176 -1.77 -17.74 8.35
C ASN A 176 -2.41 -19.03 7.81
N ARG A 177 -3.58 -18.94 7.15
CA ARG A 177 -4.26 -20.10 6.52
C ARG A 177 -4.47 -21.30 7.45
N CYS A 178 -4.67 -21.06 8.74
CA CYS A 178 -4.96 -22.11 9.73
C CYS A 178 -6.45 -22.51 9.77
N GLY A 179 -7.29 -21.85 8.95
CA GLY A 179 -8.72 -22.13 8.86
C GLY A 179 -9.55 -21.56 10.00
N PHE A 180 -9.04 -20.56 10.74
CA PHE A 180 -9.79 -19.93 11.82
C PHE A 180 -11.02 -19.20 11.29
N GLN A 181 -12.19 -19.56 11.83
CA GLN A 181 -13.46 -18.89 11.53
C GLN A 181 -13.88 -17.91 12.63
N GLU A 182 -13.48 -18.19 13.87
CA GLU A 182 -13.82 -17.42 15.06
C GLU A 182 -12.57 -16.87 15.76
N TRP A 183 -12.70 -15.72 16.39
CA TRP A 183 -11.60 -15.10 17.16
C TRP A 183 -11.19 -15.92 18.39
N SER A 184 -12.14 -16.65 18.99
CA SER A 184 -11.90 -17.59 20.10
C SER A 184 -10.81 -18.62 19.77
N SER A 185 -10.85 -19.20 18.56
CA SER A 185 -9.88 -20.19 18.09
C SER A 185 -8.48 -19.58 17.90
N VAL A 186 -8.39 -18.32 17.44
CA VAL A 186 -7.12 -17.59 17.37
C VAL A 186 -6.56 -17.37 18.78
N MET A 187 -7.40 -16.88 19.69
CA MET A 187 -7.01 -16.63 21.08
C MET A 187 -6.66 -17.91 21.83
N ASN A 188 -7.23 -19.05 21.45
CA ASN A 188 -6.83 -20.36 21.96
C ASN A 188 -5.32 -20.56 21.72
N VAL A 189 -4.81 -20.29 20.52
CA VAL A 189 -3.37 -20.42 20.26
C VAL A 189 -2.57 -19.31 20.96
N VAL A 190 -2.95 -18.05 20.77
CA VAL A 190 -2.11 -16.90 21.16
C VAL A 190 -1.94 -16.79 22.69
N LYS A 191 -2.97 -17.15 23.48
CA LYS A 191 -2.88 -17.10 24.96
C LYS A 191 -1.73 -17.92 25.55
N ARG A 192 -1.23 -18.92 24.80
CA ARG A 192 -0.15 -19.83 25.22
C ARG A 192 1.24 -19.23 25.05
N PHE A 193 1.34 -18.00 24.53
CA PHE A 193 2.58 -17.27 24.30
C PHE A 193 2.52 -15.90 25.01
N PRO A 194 2.72 -15.86 26.34
CA PRO A 194 2.45 -14.66 27.15
C PRO A 194 3.28 -13.43 26.80
N ASN A 195 4.43 -13.62 26.14
CA ASN A 195 5.34 -12.53 25.75
C ASN A 195 5.25 -12.16 24.25
N VAL A 196 4.18 -12.59 23.57
CA VAL A 196 3.96 -12.28 22.15
C VAL A 196 3.85 -10.77 21.93
N CYS A 197 4.48 -10.31 20.85
CA CYS A 197 4.47 -8.91 20.40
C CYS A 197 3.74 -8.77 19.08
N SER A 198 3.93 -9.73 18.16
CA SER A 198 3.47 -9.67 16.78
C SER A 198 2.75 -10.94 16.39
N VAL A 199 1.52 -10.80 15.89
CA VAL A 199 0.70 -11.94 15.46
C VAL A 199 0.20 -11.71 14.03
N PHE A 200 0.42 -12.70 13.18
CA PHE A 200 -0.07 -12.74 11.81
C PHE A 200 -1.16 -13.79 11.69
N VAL A 201 -2.34 -13.40 11.23
CA VAL A 201 -3.54 -14.27 11.08
C VAL A 201 -4.11 -14.13 9.67
N CYS A 202 -3.24 -13.93 8.68
CA CYS A 202 -3.65 -13.62 7.31
C CYS A 202 -4.35 -14.81 6.66
N GLU A 203 -5.22 -14.54 5.68
CA GLU A 203 -5.81 -15.58 4.83
C GLU A 203 -6.57 -16.66 5.62
N ASN A 204 -7.16 -16.28 6.75
CA ASN A 204 -8.10 -17.11 7.50
C ASN A 204 -9.54 -16.68 7.19
N PRO A 205 -10.52 -17.61 7.14
CA PRO A 205 -11.94 -17.28 6.96
C PRO A 205 -12.58 -16.64 8.20
N LEU A 206 -11.81 -15.86 8.95
CA LEU A 206 -12.17 -15.21 10.20
C LEU A 206 -13.15 -14.07 9.93
N LYS A 207 -14.36 -14.16 10.50
CA LYS A 207 -15.42 -13.17 10.27
C LYS A 207 -15.47 -12.09 11.35
N ASP A 208 -15.00 -12.41 12.54
CA ASP A 208 -15.12 -11.55 13.70
C ASP A 208 -13.78 -11.30 14.41
N VAL A 209 -13.74 -10.21 15.16
CA VAL A 209 -12.73 -9.97 16.20
C VAL A 209 -13.46 -9.57 17.46
N THR A 210 -13.16 -10.23 18.57
CA THR A 210 -13.83 -9.99 19.86
C THR A 210 -12.82 -9.68 20.95
N HIS A 211 -13.09 -8.64 21.71
CA HIS A 211 -12.30 -8.35 22.91
C HIS A 211 -12.62 -9.39 23.98
N CYS A 212 -11.60 -10.04 24.54
CA CYS A 212 -11.74 -11.06 25.57
C CYS A 212 -10.74 -10.87 26.72
N LYS A 213 -11.02 -11.45 27.90
CA LYS A 213 -10.17 -11.31 29.10
C LYS A 213 -8.76 -11.86 28.91
N GLN A 214 -8.60 -12.86 28.04
CA GLN A 214 -7.31 -13.47 27.73
C GLN A 214 -6.36 -12.46 27.07
N PHE A 215 -6.88 -11.49 26.33
CA PHE A 215 -6.08 -10.42 25.74
C PHE A 215 -5.40 -9.55 26.81
N GLU A 216 -6.04 -9.32 27.95
CA GLU A 216 -5.49 -8.53 29.06
C GLU A 216 -4.22 -9.19 29.67
N GLN A 217 -4.02 -10.48 29.43
CA GLN A 217 -2.85 -11.25 29.86
C GLN A 217 -1.68 -11.18 28.87
N LEU A 218 -1.83 -10.46 27.76
CA LEU A 218 -0.84 -10.33 26.68
C LEU A 218 -0.35 -8.87 26.54
N PRO A 219 0.33 -8.33 27.57
CA PRO A 219 0.62 -6.90 27.66
C PRO A 219 1.58 -6.37 26.58
N PHE A 220 2.35 -7.26 25.96
CA PHE A 220 3.35 -6.90 24.96
C PHE A 220 2.82 -6.94 23.51
N TRP A 221 1.60 -7.45 23.30
CA TRP A 221 1.04 -7.62 21.96
C TRP A 221 0.68 -6.26 21.35
N ASN A 222 1.49 -5.82 20.39
CA ASN A 222 1.37 -4.50 19.79
C ASN A 222 1.14 -4.49 18.27
N PHE A 223 1.42 -5.60 17.59
CA PHE A 223 1.25 -5.75 16.15
C PHE A 223 0.25 -6.87 15.82
N LEU A 224 -0.72 -6.57 14.97
CA LEU A 224 -1.68 -7.55 14.46
C LEU A 224 -1.87 -7.40 12.95
N ASN A 225 -1.74 -8.51 12.24
CA ASN A 225 -2.02 -8.60 10.81
C ASN A 225 -3.19 -9.55 10.52
N LEU A 226 -4.23 -9.01 9.91
CA LEU A 226 -5.50 -9.64 9.53
C LEU A 226 -5.75 -9.52 8.02
N ALA A 227 -4.70 -9.37 7.22
CA ALA A 227 -4.81 -9.26 5.77
C ALA A 227 -5.61 -10.44 5.18
N LYS A 228 -6.51 -10.14 4.24
CA LYS A 228 -7.31 -11.16 3.52
C LYS A 228 -8.11 -12.08 4.44
N THR A 229 -8.66 -11.52 5.52
CA THR A 229 -9.64 -12.20 6.37
C THR A 229 -11.07 -11.92 5.90
N SER A 230 -12.04 -12.68 6.40
CA SER A 230 -13.45 -12.54 6.02
C SER A 230 -14.23 -11.55 6.90
N ILE A 231 -13.54 -10.57 7.51
CA ILE A 231 -14.17 -9.58 8.38
C ILE A 231 -15.09 -8.67 7.55
N ASP A 232 -16.38 -8.67 7.89
CA ASP A 232 -17.44 -7.97 7.15
C ASP A 232 -18.22 -6.97 8.02
N SER A 233 -17.85 -6.81 9.30
CA SER A 233 -18.58 -5.98 10.27
C SER A 233 -17.70 -4.96 10.99
N TRP A 234 -18.21 -3.74 11.13
CA TRP A 234 -17.59 -2.68 11.92
C TRP A 234 -17.50 -3.01 13.42
N ILE A 235 -18.33 -3.93 13.92
CA ILE A 235 -18.28 -4.40 15.32
C ILE A 235 -16.91 -5.00 15.63
N SER A 236 -16.29 -5.70 14.68
CA SER A 236 -14.93 -6.25 14.83
C SER A 236 -13.90 -5.14 15.07
N LEU A 237 -14.03 -4.00 14.38
CA LEU A 237 -13.15 -2.85 14.58
C LEU A 237 -13.45 -2.11 15.89
N ASP A 238 -14.71 -2.08 16.35
CA ASP A 238 -15.07 -1.57 17.67
C ASP A 238 -14.57 -2.46 18.82
N ASN A 239 -14.35 -3.75 18.57
CA ASN A 239 -13.65 -4.63 19.51
C ASN A 239 -12.13 -4.43 19.46
N LEU A 240 -11.56 -4.29 18.27
CA LEU A 240 -10.15 -3.90 18.10
C LEU A 240 -9.83 -2.56 18.78
N SER A 241 -10.77 -1.60 18.80
CA SER A 241 -10.56 -0.33 19.50
C SER A 241 -10.46 -0.48 21.02
N LYS A 242 -10.94 -1.60 21.59
CA LYS A 242 -10.77 -1.93 23.02
C LYS A 242 -9.43 -2.62 23.30
N MET A 243 -8.79 -3.18 22.27
CA MET A 243 -7.49 -3.86 22.36
C MET A 243 -6.35 -2.83 22.33
N THR A 244 -6.21 -2.06 23.41
CA THR A 244 -5.41 -0.82 23.46
C THR A 244 -3.89 -1.00 23.31
N SER A 245 -3.36 -2.20 23.53
CA SER A 245 -1.94 -2.48 23.29
C SER A 245 -1.60 -2.59 21.80
N ILE A 246 -2.57 -2.94 20.94
CA ILE A 246 -2.38 -3.05 19.49
C ILE A 246 -2.27 -1.64 18.90
N THR A 247 -1.05 -1.26 18.54
CA THR A 247 -0.75 0.06 17.98
C THR A 247 -0.33 0.01 16.51
N ASP A 248 -0.02 -1.18 15.98
CA ASP A 248 0.21 -1.43 14.57
C ASP A 248 -0.77 -2.49 14.06
N LEU A 249 -1.60 -2.11 13.09
CA LEU A 249 -2.65 -2.94 12.53
C LEU A 249 -2.50 -3.01 11.02
N ARG A 250 -2.54 -4.24 10.49
CA ARG A 250 -2.67 -4.49 9.05
C ARG A 250 -3.98 -5.22 8.79
N ILE A 251 -4.88 -4.58 8.06
CA ILE A 251 -6.21 -5.11 7.70
C ILE A 251 -6.55 -4.86 6.21
N PRO A 252 -5.63 -5.09 5.24
CA PRO A 252 -5.97 -4.93 3.83
C PRO A 252 -6.84 -6.09 3.33
N ASN A 253 -7.66 -5.81 2.30
CA ASN A 253 -8.42 -6.79 1.54
C ASN A 253 -9.40 -7.62 2.41
N ILE A 254 -10.25 -6.94 3.19
CA ILE A 254 -11.35 -7.57 3.93
C ILE A 254 -12.70 -7.11 3.34
N PRO A 255 -13.74 -7.97 3.32
CA PRO A 255 -15.04 -7.64 2.73
C PRO A 255 -15.67 -6.35 3.25
N LEU A 256 -15.48 -6.02 4.53
CA LEU A 256 -15.96 -4.79 5.16
C LEU A 256 -15.54 -3.52 4.40
N LEU A 257 -14.34 -3.53 3.82
CA LEU A 257 -13.72 -2.36 3.23
C LEU A 257 -13.92 -2.26 1.72
N ASP A 258 -14.34 -3.35 1.06
CA ASP A 258 -14.47 -3.41 -0.40
C ASP A 258 -15.37 -2.31 -0.99
N PRO A 259 -16.54 -1.98 -0.42
CA PRO A 259 -17.42 -0.94 -0.97
C PRO A 259 -16.88 0.49 -0.84
N LEU A 260 -15.84 0.70 -0.04
CA LEU A 260 -15.34 2.02 0.34
C LEU A 260 -14.19 2.46 -0.59
N THR A 261 -14.08 3.77 -0.80
CA THR A 261 -12.90 4.39 -1.44
C THR A 261 -11.66 4.26 -0.55
N ASN A 262 -10.46 4.41 -1.12
CA ASN A 262 -9.22 4.33 -0.34
C ASN A 262 -9.14 5.37 0.78
N GLU A 263 -9.67 6.58 0.54
CA GLU A 263 -9.75 7.65 1.52
C GLU A 263 -10.72 7.30 2.66
N GLU A 264 -11.92 6.82 2.34
CA GLU A 264 -12.89 6.35 3.35
C GLU A 264 -12.34 5.20 4.19
N ARG A 265 -11.72 4.18 3.57
CA ARG A 265 -11.11 3.05 4.30
C ARG A 265 -10.15 3.56 5.37
N LEU A 266 -9.20 4.41 4.96
CA LEU A 266 -8.19 4.98 5.83
C LEU A 266 -8.81 5.79 6.97
N HIS A 267 -9.63 6.78 6.64
CA HIS A 267 -10.18 7.71 7.62
C HIS A 267 -11.17 7.05 8.58
N LEU A 268 -11.96 6.09 8.11
CA LEU A 268 -12.93 5.39 8.96
C LEU A 268 -12.26 4.46 9.95
N ILE A 269 -11.17 3.78 9.57
CA ILE A 269 -10.39 2.98 10.50
C ILE A 269 -9.67 3.86 11.51
N ILE A 270 -8.96 4.90 11.04
CA ILE A 270 -8.21 5.81 11.91
C ILE A 270 -9.18 6.51 12.87
N GLY A 271 -10.23 7.14 12.39
CA GLY A 271 -11.22 7.82 13.25
C GLY A 271 -11.84 6.92 14.32
N ARG A 272 -11.96 5.61 14.06
CA ARG A 272 -12.52 4.61 14.98
C ARG A 272 -11.53 4.14 16.05
N ILE A 273 -10.28 3.84 15.68
CA ILE A 273 -9.26 3.28 16.57
C ILE A 273 -8.25 4.38 16.95
N HIS A 274 -8.53 5.07 18.06
CA HIS A 274 -7.83 6.31 18.46
C HIS A 274 -6.36 6.11 18.86
N HIS A 275 -6.00 4.96 19.43
CA HIS A 275 -4.63 4.66 19.90
C HIS A 275 -3.71 4.11 18.80
N LEU A 276 -4.25 3.84 17.61
CA LEU A 276 -3.48 3.27 16.50
C LEU A 276 -2.35 4.21 16.05
N ARG A 277 -1.16 3.69 15.81
CA ARG A 277 0.02 4.45 15.39
C ARG A 277 0.46 4.13 13.98
N VAL A 278 0.23 2.90 13.53
CA VAL A 278 0.57 2.42 12.19
C VAL A 278 -0.64 1.66 11.64
N LEU A 279 -1.03 1.97 10.40
CA LEU A 279 -2.09 1.29 9.68
C LEU A 279 -1.55 0.83 8.32
N ASN A 280 -1.63 -0.47 8.03
CA ASN A 280 -1.16 -1.06 6.77
C ASN A 280 0.29 -0.67 6.44
N GLY A 281 1.15 -0.58 7.46
CA GLY A 281 2.57 -0.19 7.33
C GLY A 281 2.84 1.31 7.22
N SER A 282 1.81 2.15 7.15
CA SER A 282 1.96 3.61 7.13
C SER A 282 1.78 4.21 8.53
N LYS A 283 2.73 5.04 8.95
CA LYS A 283 2.64 5.76 10.23
C LYS A 283 1.54 6.81 10.17
N ILE A 284 0.73 6.87 11.22
CA ILE A 284 -0.34 7.86 11.37
C ILE A 284 0.25 9.11 12.03
N THR A 285 0.24 10.24 11.33
CA THR A 285 0.65 11.52 11.90
C THR A 285 -0.46 12.16 12.71
N ASN A 286 -0.14 13.17 13.52
CA ASN A 286 -1.15 13.90 14.29
C ASN A 286 -2.11 14.67 13.36
N GLU A 287 -1.59 15.24 12.27
CA GLU A 287 -2.39 15.94 11.27
C GLU A 287 -3.36 14.97 10.57
N GLN A 288 -2.86 13.79 10.16
CA GLN A 288 -3.69 12.76 9.55
C GLN A 288 -4.74 12.22 10.53
N ARG A 289 -4.38 12.06 11.81
CA ARG A 289 -5.31 11.68 12.87
C ARG A 289 -6.45 12.67 12.98
N GLU A 290 -6.14 13.97 13.08
CA GLU A 290 -7.15 15.02 13.17
C GLU A 290 -8.04 15.07 11.92
N GLN A 291 -7.44 15.00 10.72
CA GLN A 291 -8.20 14.94 9.46
C GLN A 291 -9.16 13.73 9.43
N SER A 292 -8.68 12.56 9.84
CA SER A 292 -9.48 11.34 9.89
C SER A 292 -10.61 11.42 10.90
N GLU A 293 -10.38 11.98 12.08
CA GLU A 293 -11.41 12.19 13.10
C GLU A 293 -12.50 13.16 12.62
N ARG A 294 -12.11 14.25 11.94
CA ARG A 294 -13.06 15.20 11.33
C ARG A 294 -13.84 14.56 10.18
N PHE A 295 -13.18 13.78 9.33
CA PHE A 295 -13.83 13.00 8.28
C PHE A 295 -14.85 12.02 8.87
N PHE A 296 -14.46 11.29 9.92
CA PHE A 296 -15.31 10.32 10.60
C PHE A 296 -16.59 10.94 11.14
N ILE A 297 -16.49 12.12 11.76
CA ILE A 297 -17.66 12.88 12.21
C ILE A 297 -18.59 13.17 11.02
N ARG A 298 -18.05 13.79 9.95
CA ARG A 298 -18.87 14.14 8.77
C ARG A 298 -19.51 12.92 8.12
N TYR A 299 -18.78 11.82 8.03
CA TYR A 299 -19.28 10.57 7.46
C TYR A 299 -20.47 10.02 8.25
N TYR A 300 -20.37 9.96 9.59
CA TYR A 300 -21.43 9.40 10.43
C TYR A 300 -22.56 10.40 10.75
N GLN A 301 -22.43 11.69 10.42
CA GLN A 301 -23.52 12.66 10.61
C GLN A 301 -24.79 12.25 9.85
N GLU A 302 -24.65 11.70 8.65
CA GLU A 302 -25.75 11.30 7.76
C GLU A 302 -26.22 9.86 7.96
N GLN A 303 -25.44 9.06 8.69
CA GLN A 303 -25.73 7.65 8.95
C GLN A 303 -26.70 7.48 10.11
N LYS A 304 -27.61 6.50 9.98
CA LYS A 304 -28.58 6.17 11.03
C LYS A 304 -27.90 5.61 12.28
N GLU A 305 -26.96 4.69 12.07
CA GLU A 305 -26.22 4.06 13.15
C GLU A 305 -24.87 4.75 13.34
N LYS A 306 -24.65 5.22 14.57
CA LYS A 306 -23.46 5.98 14.95
C LYS A 306 -22.64 5.15 15.92
N PRO A 307 -21.36 4.88 15.62
CA PRO A 307 -20.48 4.12 16.51
C PRO A 307 -20.21 4.92 17.80
N VAL A 308 -19.85 4.21 18.88
CA VAL A 308 -19.61 4.83 20.20
C VAL A 308 -18.61 5.98 20.11
N GLN A 309 -17.55 5.78 19.32
CA GLN A 309 -16.48 6.76 19.08
C GLN A 309 -17.00 8.08 18.50
N TYR A 310 -18.12 8.09 17.78
CA TYR A 310 -18.71 9.31 17.21
C TYR A 310 -19.00 10.35 18.28
N LYS A 311 -19.59 9.94 19.42
CA LYS A 311 -19.94 10.88 20.51
C LYS A 311 -18.68 11.50 21.12
N THR A 312 -17.67 10.68 21.39
CA THR A 312 -16.37 11.13 21.90
C THR A 312 -15.68 12.11 20.96
N LEU A 313 -15.76 11.89 19.65
CA LEU A 313 -15.17 12.80 18.67
C LEU A 313 -15.94 14.13 18.54
N ILE A 314 -17.27 14.13 18.66
CA ILE A 314 -18.05 15.37 18.73
C ILE A 314 -17.70 16.19 19.97
N GLU A 315 -17.51 15.56 21.12
CA GLU A 315 -17.08 16.25 22.35
C GLU A 315 -15.68 16.88 22.18
N LYS A 316 -14.80 16.22 21.42
CA LYS A 316 -13.43 16.70 21.15
C LYS A 316 -13.38 17.82 20.11
N HIS A 317 -14.09 17.70 18.99
CA HIS A 317 -13.96 18.57 17.82
C HIS A 317 -15.13 19.54 17.61
N GLY A 318 -16.22 19.36 18.36
CA GLY A 318 -17.48 20.05 18.12
C GLY A 318 -18.25 19.49 16.93
N ASN A 319 -19.37 20.15 16.61
CA ASN A 319 -20.16 19.84 15.41
C ASN A 319 -19.50 20.48 14.20
N LEU A 320 -19.04 19.66 13.25
CA LEU A 320 -18.45 20.13 12.01
C LEU A 320 -19.53 20.41 10.98
N GLU A 321 -19.40 21.54 10.27
CA GLU A 321 -20.23 21.86 9.12
C GLU A 321 -19.89 20.95 7.92
N LYS A 322 -20.89 20.75 7.04
CA LYS A 322 -20.72 20.01 5.79
C LYS A 322 -19.75 20.76 4.89
N LEU A 323 -18.85 20.03 4.24
CA LEU A 323 -18.00 20.60 3.19
C LEU A 323 -18.88 20.87 1.97
N VAL A 324 -18.92 22.12 1.51
CA VAL A 324 -19.55 22.49 0.24
C VAL A 324 -18.57 22.17 -0.88
N ASN A 325 -19.01 21.41 -1.90
CA ASN A 325 -18.20 21.13 -3.07
C ASN A 325 -18.22 22.37 -3.97
N ILE A 326 -17.17 23.18 -3.92
CA ILE A 326 -17.02 24.38 -4.74
C ILE A 326 -16.19 24.00 -5.96
N ASP A 327 -16.81 23.94 -7.14
CA ASP A 327 -16.08 23.81 -8.40
C ASP A 327 -15.35 25.12 -8.70
N LEU A 328 -14.03 25.10 -8.55
CA LEU A 328 -13.14 26.25 -8.83
C LEU A 328 -12.66 26.25 -10.29
N THR A 329 -13.18 25.38 -11.16
CA THR A 329 -12.79 25.34 -12.57
C THR A 329 -13.15 26.68 -13.24
N PRO A 330 -12.18 27.37 -13.88
CA PRO A 330 -12.45 28.63 -14.57
C PRO A 330 -13.50 28.46 -15.66
N LYS A 331 -14.48 29.37 -15.71
CA LYS A 331 -15.53 29.37 -16.73
C LYS A 331 -14.91 29.48 -18.13
N LYS A 332 -15.22 28.54 -19.02
CA LYS A 332 -14.64 28.48 -20.39
C LYS A 332 -15.48 29.20 -21.42
N ASP A 333 -16.80 29.22 -21.22
CA ASP A 333 -17.77 29.82 -22.13
C ASP A 333 -18.72 30.74 -21.36
N ALA A 334 -19.25 31.75 -22.05
CA ALA A 334 -20.27 32.65 -21.53
C ALA A 334 -21.34 32.93 -22.60
N VAL A 335 -22.59 33.11 -22.18
CA VAL A 335 -23.68 33.52 -23.06
C VAL A 335 -23.86 35.03 -22.95
N VAL A 336 -23.59 35.76 -24.03
CA VAL A 336 -23.52 37.23 -24.04
C VAL A 336 -24.43 37.83 -25.10
N LYS A 337 -24.89 39.06 -24.89
CA LYS A 337 -25.70 39.82 -25.86
C LYS A 337 -24.80 40.68 -26.72
N LEU A 338 -24.90 40.52 -28.03
CA LEU A 338 -24.16 41.30 -29.02
C LEU A 338 -25.06 42.38 -29.62
N VAL A 339 -24.68 43.65 -29.46
CA VAL A 339 -25.46 44.80 -29.92
C VAL A 339 -24.63 45.67 -30.86
N CYS A 340 -25.14 45.95 -32.06
CA CYS A 340 -24.60 46.95 -32.98
C CYS A 340 -25.76 47.74 -33.60
N GLU A 341 -26.00 48.94 -33.08
CA GLU A 341 -27.12 49.81 -33.52
C GLU A 341 -27.02 50.17 -35.01
N GLU A 342 -25.81 50.43 -35.50
CA GLU A 342 -25.58 50.85 -36.88
C GLU A 342 -25.87 49.77 -37.94
N LYS A 343 -25.89 48.50 -37.52
CA LYS A 343 -26.16 47.35 -38.37
C LYS A 343 -27.46 46.63 -37.99
N ASP A 344 -28.22 47.18 -37.05
CA ASP A 344 -29.44 46.59 -36.49
C ASP A 344 -29.21 45.14 -36.00
N VAL A 345 -28.06 44.90 -35.37
CA VAL A 345 -27.71 43.59 -34.80
C VAL A 345 -28.00 43.62 -33.31
N ASN A 346 -28.90 42.73 -32.87
CA ASN A 346 -29.15 42.47 -31.46
C ASN A 346 -29.43 40.98 -31.29
N GLN A 347 -28.42 40.21 -30.90
CA GLN A 347 -28.53 38.76 -30.79
C GLN A 347 -27.72 38.21 -29.62
N GLU A 348 -28.17 37.09 -29.07
CA GLU A 348 -27.48 36.36 -28.01
C GLU A 348 -26.52 35.34 -28.63
N ILE A 349 -25.28 35.32 -28.17
CA ILE A 349 -24.24 34.42 -28.67
C ILE A 349 -23.50 33.75 -27.52
N THR A 350 -23.19 32.46 -27.69
CA THR A 350 -22.23 31.77 -26.83
C THR A 350 -20.82 32.08 -27.31
N ILE A 351 -19.95 32.49 -26.41
CA ILE A 351 -18.56 32.83 -26.68
C ILE A 351 -17.62 32.00 -25.81
N SER A 352 -16.49 31.57 -26.39
CA SER A 352 -15.38 31.04 -25.62
C SER A 352 -14.56 32.19 -25.04
N LEU A 353 -14.12 32.05 -23.79
CA LEU A 353 -13.31 33.03 -23.06
C LEU A 353 -11.79 32.81 -23.25
N GLU A 354 -11.39 31.78 -24.00
CA GLU A 354 -10.00 31.44 -24.29
C GLU A 354 -9.33 32.40 -25.31
N PRO A 355 -9.98 32.82 -26.42
CA PRO A 355 -9.36 33.68 -27.41
C PRO A 355 -9.03 35.09 -26.90
N THR A 356 -8.12 35.76 -27.59
CA THR A 356 -7.84 37.18 -27.40
C THR A 356 -8.99 38.06 -27.91
N ILE A 357 -9.09 39.29 -27.41
CA ILE A 357 -10.08 40.27 -27.89
C ILE A 357 -9.98 40.47 -29.41
N LEU A 358 -8.77 40.50 -29.98
CA LEU A 358 -8.59 40.66 -31.42
C LEU A 358 -9.16 39.47 -32.21
N GLU A 359 -8.92 38.25 -31.74
CA GLU A 359 -9.47 37.03 -32.35
C GLU A 359 -11.00 37.00 -32.23
N PHE A 360 -11.52 37.43 -31.09
CA PHE A 360 -12.94 37.60 -30.89
C PHE A 360 -13.54 38.62 -31.86
N MET A 361 -12.93 39.80 -32.02
CA MET A 361 -13.38 40.81 -33.00
C MET A 361 -13.37 40.29 -34.44
N LYS A 362 -12.39 39.44 -34.81
CA LYS A 362 -12.38 38.75 -36.11
C LYS A 362 -13.55 37.76 -36.24
N CYS A 363 -13.88 37.03 -35.19
CA CYS A 363 -15.03 36.13 -35.15
C CYS A 363 -16.37 36.88 -35.26
N LEU A 364 -16.43 38.14 -34.81
CA LEU A 364 -17.61 38.99 -34.94
C LEU A 364 -17.80 39.58 -36.34
N GLU A 365 -16.77 39.64 -37.19
CA GLU A 365 -16.87 40.20 -38.55
C GLU A 365 -18.02 39.63 -39.38
N PRO A 366 -18.14 38.30 -39.56
CA PRO A 366 -19.25 37.72 -40.32
C PRO A 366 -20.60 37.90 -39.61
N LYS A 367 -20.62 37.98 -38.27
CA LYS A 367 -21.85 38.09 -37.48
C LYS A 367 -22.46 39.48 -37.53
N VAL A 368 -21.64 40.52 -37.68
CA VAL A 368 -22.04 41.93 -37.61
C VAL A 368 -21.97 42.61 -39.00
N GLY A 369 -21.26 42.02 -39.95
CA GLY A 369 -21.08 42.61 -41.28
C GLY A 369 -20.20 43.87 -41.28
N VAL A 370 -19.27 43.96 -40.32
CA VAL A 370 -18.31 45.06 -40.16
C VAL A 370 -16.92 44.45 -40.10
N LYS A 371 -15.93 45.09 -40.74
CA LYS A 371 -14.53 44.63 -40.64
C LYS A 371 -13.98 44.94 -39.24
N TYR A 372 -13.23 44.02 -38.62
CA TYR A 372 -12.69 44.14 -37.26
C TYR A 372 -11.86 45.41 -37.09
N THR A 373 -11.15 45.84 -38.14
CA THR A 373 -10.35 47.08 -38.16
C THR A 373 -11.19 48.36 -38.03
N ARG A 374 -12.51 48.25 -38.19
CA ARG A 374 -13.48 49.35 -38.07
C ARG A 374 -14.40 49.18 -36.87
N MET A 375 -14.21 48.16 -36.04
CA MET A 375 -15.01 47.95 -34.84
C MET A 375 -14.38 48.67 -33.65
N LYS A 376 -15.21 49.34 -32.85
CA LYS A 376 -14.92 49.65 -31.45
C LYS A 376 -15.81 48.76 -30.59
N LEU A 377 -15.20 48.03 -29.67
CA LEU A 377 -15.87 47.03 -28.85
C LEU A 377 -15.92 47.52 -27.41
N PHE A 378 -17.11 47.48 -26.82
CA PHE A 378 -17.35 47.81 -25.41
C PHE A 378 -18.02 46.62 -24.73
N LEU A 379 -17.63 46.33 -23.50
CA LEU A 379 -18.32 45.38 -22.63
C LEU A 379 -19.13 46.16 -21.60
N PHE A 380 -20.42 45.87 -21.46
CA PHE A 380 -21.27 46.35 -20.38
C PHE A 380 -21.70 45.18 -19.51
N ARG A 381 -21.49 45.32 -18.21
CA ARG A 381 -21.81 44.28 -17.23
C ARG A 381 -23.13 44.55 -16.53
N GLY A 382 -23.74 43.49 -16.00
CA GLY A 382 -24.96 43.58 -15.19
C GLY A 382 -24.83 44.46 -13.93
N ASP A 383 -23.59 44.66 -13.43
CA ASP A 383 -23.28 45.54 -12.29
C ASP A 383 -23.16 47.03 -12.67
N GLY A 384 -23.39 47.38 -13.95
CA GLY A 384 -23.33 48.74 -14.47
C GLY A 384 -21.91 49.23 -14.84
N ARG A 385 -20.88 48.39 -14.68
CA ARG A 385 -19.53 48.72 -15.15
C ARG A 385 -19.45 48.54 -16.67
N SER A 386 -18.57 49.33 -17.29
CA SER A 386 -18.24 49.17 -18.71
C SER A 386 -16.73 49.17 -18.93
N GLU A 387 -16.30 48.43 -19.95
CA GLU A 387 -14.91 48.32 -20.39
C GLU A 387 -14.82 48.72 -21.86
N ASP A 388 -13.90 49.62 -22.19
CA ASP A 388 -13.60 50.02 -23.57
C ASP A 388 -12.33 49.29 -24.05
N PHE A 389 -12.47 48.45 -25.07
CA PHE A 389 -11.34 47.71 -25.61
C PHE A 389 -10.57 48.56 -26.61
N THR A 390 -9.39 48.99 -26.18
CA THR A 390 -8.44 49.75 -26.99
C THR A 390 -7.31 48.85 -27.53
N SER A 391 -6.44 49.42 -28.37
CA SER A 391 -5.33 48.67 -28.97
C SER A 391 -4.38 48.02 -27.94
N SER A 392 -4.31 48.53 -26.71
CA SER A 392 -3.48 47.95 -25.65
C SER A 392 -4.08 46.66 -25.04
N SER A 393 -5.40 46.44 -25.16
CA SER A 393 -6.05 45.25 -24.61
C SER A 393 -6.29 44.15 -25.65
N TYR A 394 -6.09 44.40 -26.95
CA TYR A 394 -6.40 43.46 -28.02
C TYR A 394 -5.69 42.10 -27.96
N ASN A 395 -4.50 42.03 -27.36
CA ASN A 395 -3.77 40.78 -27.16
C ASN A 395 -4.11 40.07 -25.84
N MET A 396 -5.00 40.63 -25.02
CA MET A 396 -5.44 40.01 -23.77
C MET A 396 -6.55 38.99 -24.06
N PRO A 397 -6.48 37.79 -23.47
CA PRO A 397 -7.57 36.82 -23.51
C PRO A 397 -8.85 37.34 -22.85
N LEU A 398 -10.01 36.92 -23.35
CA LEU A 398 -11.32 37.33 -22.84
C LEU A 398 -11.54 36.97 -21.36
N HIS A 399 -11.02 35.84 -20.87
CA HIS A 399 -11.17 35.42 -19.47
C HIS A 399 -10.56 36.38 -18.44
N TYR A 400 -9.62 37.26 -18.83
CA TYR A 400 -9.09 38.31 -17.94
C TYR A 400 -10.14 39.36 -17.55
N PHE A 401 -11.20 39.50 -18.37
CA PHE A 401 -12.20 40.54 -18.21
C PHE A 401 -13.43 40.07 -17.42
N LYS A 402 -13.37 38.89 -16.77
CA LYS A 402 -14.44 38.36 -15.91
C LYS A 402 -15.84 38.50 -16.54
N ILE A 403 -15.95 38.04 -17.79
CA ILE A 403 -17.20 38.09 -18.53
C ILE A 403 -18.16 37.05 -17.94
N GLU A 404 -19.37 37.47 -17.62
CA GLU A 404 -20.43 36.62 -17.07
C GLU A 404 -21.54 36.38 -18.11
N ASP A 405 -22.51 35.51 -17.78
CA ASP A 405 -23.67 35.35 -18.64
C ASP A 405 -24.52 36.63 -18.58
N ASP A 406 -25.23 36.93 -19.67
CA ASP A 406 -26.04 38.15 -19.88
C ASP A 406 -25.27 39.48 -20.05
N ASP A 407 -23.94 39.47 -19.96
CA ASP A 407 -23.11 40.63 -20.30
C ASP A 407 -23.33 41.07 -21.76
N VAL A 408 -23.18 42.37 -22.02
CA VAL A 408 -23.46 42.97 -23.34
C VAL A 408 -22.18 43.44 -24.01
N PHE A 409 -21.87 42.91 -25.19
CA PHE A 409 -20.87 43.45 -26.09
C PHE A 409 -21.51 44.42 -27.07
N MET A 410 -21.16 45.70 -26.96
CA MET A 410 -21.61 46.75 -27.86
C MET A 410 -20.53 47.06 -28.91
N ILE A 411 -20.92 47.11 -30.18
CA ILE A 411 -20.04 47.43 -31.30
C ILE A 411 -20.47 48.74 -31.95
N GLN A 412 -19.53 49.67 -32.07
CA GLN A 412 -19.68 50.90 -32.85
C GLN A 412 -18.75 50.87 -34.07
N VAL A 413 -19.21 51.36 -35.22
CA VAL A 413 -18.38 51.37 -36.43
C VAL A 413 -17.60 52.67 -36.50
N HIS A 414 -16.29 52.54 -36.51
CA HIS A 414 -15.42 53.69 -36.75
C HIS A 414 -15.45 54.07 -38.24
N VAL A 415 -15.99 55.26 -38.54
CA VAL A 415 -15.94 55.87 -39.87
C VAL A 415 -14.58 56.59 -40.04
N VAL A 416 -13.71 56.04 -40.87
CA VAL A 416 -12.49 56.73 -41.33
C VAL A 416 -12.87 57.57 -42.55
N LYS A 417 -12.74 58.90 -42.47
CA LYS A 417 -12.78 59.77 -43.66
C LYS A 417 -11.64 59.36 -44.60
N GLU A 418 -11.97 58.90 -45.81
CA GLU A 418 -10.97 58.60 -46.84
C GLU A 418 -10.11 59.85 -47.11
N LYS A 419 -8.80 59.75 -46.88
CA LYS A 419 -7.85 60.76 -47.37
C LYS A 419 -7.64 60.53 -48.87
N GLU A 420 -7.89 61.57 -49.66
CA GLU A 420 -7.62 61.62 -51.09
C GLU A 420 -6.21 61.09 -51.42
N LYS A 421 -6.14 60.25 -52.45
CA LYS A 421 -4.87 59.77 -53.04
C LYS A 421 -4.10 60.95 -53.63
N ILE A 422 -3.07 61.43 -52.93
CA ILE A 422 -2.09 62.33 -53.52
C ILE A 422 -1.13 61.51 -54.40
N VAL A 423 -1.22 61.73 -55.70
CA VAL A 423 -0.30 61.21 -56.72
C VAL A 423 1.08 61.87 -56.51
N VAL A 424 2.07 61.11 -56.06
CA VAL A 424 3.46 61.57 -55.98
C VAL A 424 4.13 61.40 -57.34
N THR A 425 4.36 62.52 -58.03
CA THR A 425 5.28 62.59 -59.18
C THR A 425 6.73 62.71 -58.68
N LYS A 426 7.61 61.86 -59.22
CA LYS A 426 9.06 61.82 -58.93
C LYS A 426 9.76 63.16 -59.20
N ARG A 427 10.57 63.65 -58.25
CA ARG A 427 11.71 64.56 -58.54
C ARG A 427 12.96 64.19 -57.75
N ARG A 428 14.09 64.53 -58.39
CA ARG A 428 15.46 63.97 -58.32
C ARG A 428 16.22 64.21 -57.01
N ARG A 429 17.15 63.29 -56.71
CA ARG A 429 18.17 63.39 -55.65
C ARG A 429 19.13 64.57 -55.88
N PRO A 430 19.59 65.27 -54.83
CA PRO A 430 20.70 66.21 -54.91
C PRO A 430 22.07 65.50 -54.89
N PRO A 431 23.15 66.18 -55.33
CA PRO A 431 24.43 65.56 -55.63
C PRO A 431 25.30 65.38 -54.38
N SER A 432 26.00 64.25 -54.28
CA SER A 432 27.11 64.06 -53.35
C SER A 432 28.41 64.52 -53.99
N SER A 433 29.08 65.44 -53.33
CA SER A 433 30.36 66.06 -53.68
C SER A 433 31.49 65.05 -53.85
N THR A 434 32.26 65.29 -54.90
CA THR A 434 33.54 64.69 -55.25
C THR A 434 34.65 65.01 -54.23
N SER A 435 35.48 64.03 -53.94
CA SER A 435 36.89 64.24 -53.58
C SER A 435 37.76 63.29 -54.42
N SER A 436 38.54 63.90 -55.30
CA SER A 436 39.84 63.52 -55.90
C SER A 436 40.70 62.63 -54.97
N SER A 437 41.69 61.83 -55.35
CA SER A 437 42.50 61.63 -56.57
C SER A 437 43.66 60.72 -56.15
N SER A 438 43.94 59.64 -56.87
CA SER A 438 45.27 59.18 -57.37
C SER A 438 45.15 57.72 -57.80
#